data_AF-A0A7Y0KD61-F1
#
_entry.id   AF-A0A7Y0KD61-F1
#
_cell.length_a   1.000
_cell.length_b   1.000
_cell.length_c   1.000
_cell.angle_alpha   90.00
_cell.angle_beta   90.00
_cell.angle_gamma   90.00
#
_symmetry.space_group_name_H-M   'P 1'
#
loop_
_entity.id
_entity.type
_entity.pdbx_description
1 polymer ?
#
loop_
_entity_poly.entity_id
_entity_poly.type
_entity_poly.pdbx_seq_one_letter_code
_entity_poly.pdbx_strand_id
1 'polypeptide(L)' 'MRCEIHVKGHLPPEVSSAFEEFVVSEPPPQTVVVGEIGDHAELARLLAHTQALGLTVVSLRALPG' A
#
# COMPACT_ATOMS: atom_id res chain seq x y z
N MET A 1 10.57 17.88 -11.49
CA MET A 1 9.54 16.85 -11.74
C MET A 1 9.62 15.86 -10.58
N ARG A 2 8.49 15.43 -10.01
CA ARG A 2 8.46 14.47 -8.89
C ARG A 2 7.96 13.14 -9.42
N CYS A 3 8.68 12.05 -9.17
CA CYS A 3 8.34 10.71 -9.61
C CYS A 3 8.42 9.72 -8.44
N GLU A 4 7.62 8.65 -8.52
CA GLU A 4 7.67 7.51 -7.61
C GLU A 4 8.06 6.29 -8.44
N ILE A 5 9.06 5.53 -7.99
CA ILE A 5 9.61 4.39 -8.72
C ILE A 5 9.35 3.13 -7.89
N HIS A 6 8.58 2.18 -8.42
CA HIS A 6 8.24 0.93 -7.75
C HIS A 6 9.16 -0.18 -8.26
N VAL A 7 10.04 -0.68 -7.40
CA VAL A 7 10.97 -1.78 -7.71
C VAL A 7 10.45 -3.06 -7.08
N LYS A 8 10.38 -4.15 -7.85
CA LYS A 8 9.95 -5.46 -7.33
C LYS A 8 11.08 -6.09 -6.51
N GLY A 9 10.78 -6.49 -5.27
CA GLY A 9 11.70 -7.21 -4.39
C GLY A 9 12.20 -6.35 -3.24
N HIS A 10 13.26 -6.81 -2.57
CA HIS A 10 13.92 -6.09 -1.50
C HIS A 10 15.15 -5.36 -2.05
N LEU A 11 15.40 -4.14 -1.58
CA LEU A 11 16.61 -3.38 -1.88
C LEU A 11 17.61 -3.65 -0.75
N PRO A 12 18.70 -4.38 -1.01
CA PRO A 12 19.74 -4.55 -0.01
C PRO A 12 20.27 -3.18 0.42
N PRO A 13 20.70 -3.03 1.69
CA PRO A 13 21.27 -1.78 2.18
C PRO A 13 22.41 -1.25 1.29
N GLU A 14 23.22 -2.14 0.71
CA GLU A 14 24.33 -1.77 -0.20
C GLU A 14 23.86 -1.13 -1.51
N VAL A 15 22.61 -1.36 -1.93
CA VAL A 15 22.02 -0.83 -3.18
C VAL A 15 21.20 0.43 -2.90
N SER A 16 20.72 0.61 -1.66
CA SER A 16 19.97 1.80 -1.24
C SER A 16 20.77 3.09 -1.38
N SER A 17 22.10 3.04 -1.30
CA SER A 17 22.99 4.18 -1.53
C SER A 17 23.03 4.64 -2.99
N ALA A 18 22.49 3.88 -3.95
CA ALA A 18 22.31 4.39 -5.32
C ALA A 18 21.13 5.38 -5.43
N PHE A 19 20.33 5.52 -4.37
CA PHE A 19 19.12 6.31 -4.32
C PHE A 19 19.23 7.47 -3.32
N GLU A 20 20.42 8.07 -3.15
CA GLU A 20 20.71 9.07 -2.09
C GLU A 20 19.75 10.26 -2.06
N GLU A 21 19.17 10.65 -3.20
CA GLU A 21 18.17 11.74 -3.29
C GLU A 21 16.72 11.28 -3.05
N PHE A 22 16.49 9.99 -2.79
CA PHE A 22 15.18 9.37 -2.65
C PHE A 22 14.95 8.80 -1.26
N VAL A 23 13.71 8.88 -0.78
CA VAL A 23 13.27 8.15 0.41
C VAL A 23 12.88 6.74 -0.01
N VAL A 24 13.67 5.73 0.35
CA VAL A 24 13.37 4.33 0.09
C VAL A 24 12.44 3.79 1.18
N SER A 25 11.30 3.24 0.80
CA SER A 25 10.42 2.49 1.69
C SER A 25 10.08 1.14 1.06
N GLU A 26 10.22 0.05 1.82
CA GLU A 26 9.84 -1.30 1.40
C GLU A 26 8.56 -1.74 2.14
N PRO A 27 7.37 -1.33 1.66
CA PRO A 27 6.15 -1.91 2.19
C PRO A 27 6.14 -3.42 1.88
N PRO A 28 5.69 -4.28 2.80
CA PRO A 28 5.53 -5.70 2.53
C PRO A 28 4.66 -5.92 1.28
N PRO A 29 4.85 -7.04 0.56
CA PRO A 29 4.04 -7.35 -0.61
C PRO A 29 2.56 -7.33 -0.23
N GLN A 30 1.81 -6.40 -0.84
CA GLN A 30 0.40 -6.16 -0.55
C GLN A 30 -0.46 -6.49 -1.77
N THR A 31 -1.62 -7.07 -1.52
CA THR A 31 -2.67 -7.20 -2.54
C THR A 31 -3.49 -5.92 -2.55
N VAL A 32 -3.53 -5.23 -3.70
CA VAL A 32 -4.32 -4.00 -3.86
C VAL A 32 -5.72 -4.37 -4.36
N VAL A 33 -6.74 -3.94 -3.62
CA VAL A 33 -8.15 -4.07 -4.00
C VAL A 33 -8.69 -2.67 -4.26
N VAL A 34 -9.25 -2.44 -5.46
CA VAL A 34 -9.82 -1.15 -5.87
C VAL A 34 -11.31 -1.33 -6.15
N GLY A 35 -12.12 -0.43 -5.61
CA GLY A 35 -13.57 -0.40 -5.81
C GLY A 35 -14.16 0.88 -5.22
N GLU A 36 -15.43 1.13 -5.52
CA GLU A 36 -16.18 2.25 -4.96
C GLU A 36 -16.71 1.91 -3.57
N ILE A 37 -16.71 2.89 -2.67
CA ILE A 37 -17.29 2.79 -1.32
C ILE A 37 -18.27 3.95 -1.17
N GLY A 38 -19.56 3.63 -1.01
CA GLY A 38 -20.63 4.62 -0.98
C GLY A 38 -20.70 5.38 0.35
N ASP A 39 -20.41 4.70 1.47
CA ASP A 39 -20.43 5.32 2.79
C ASP A 39 -19.48 4.65 3.80
N HIS A 40 -19.41 5.24 5.00
CA HIS A 40 -18.56 4.74 6.09
C HIS A 40 -19.04 3.38 6.65
N ALA A 41 -20.34 3.07 6.57
CA ALA A 41 -20.87 1.81 7.07
C ALA A 41 -20.50 0.65 6.13
N GLU A 42 -20.48 0.88 4.82
CA GLU A 42 -19.93 -0.03 3.82
C GLU A 42 -18.44 -0.28 4.04
N LEU A 43 -17.64 0.78 4.24
CA LEU A 43 -16.21 0.64 4.55
C LEU A 43 -15.99 -0.23 5.80
N ALA A 44 -16.72 0.06 6.89
CA ALA A 44 -16.59 -0.68 8.14
C ALA A 44 -16.93 -2.17 7.97
N ARG A 45 -17.99 -2.49 7.21
CA ARG A 45 -18.35 -3.87 6.89
C ARG A 45 -17.25 -4.59 6.10
N LEU A 46 -16.66 -3.92 5.11
CA LEU A 46 -15.57 -4.49 4.31
C LEU A 46 -14.34 -4.78 5.18
N LEU A 47 -13.92 -3.83 6.02
CA LEU A 47 -12.78 -4.00 6.92
C LEU A 47 -13.01 -5.14 7.94
N ALA A 48 -14.23 -5.25 8.48
CA ALA A 48 -14.58 -6.35 9.38
C ALA A 48 -14.55 -7.70 8.66
N HIS A 49 -15.06 -7.76 7.43
CA HIS A 49 -15.05 -8.98 6.63
C HIS A 49 -13.62 -9.42 6.28
N THR A 50 -12.75 -8.49 5.86
CA THR A 50 -11.34 -8.77 5.59
C THR A 50 -10.63 -9.36 6.83
N GLN A 51 -10.87 -8.79 8.01
CA GLN A 51 -10.32 -9.32 9.26
C GLN A 51 -10.88 -10.70 9.61
N ALA A 52 -12.17 -10.94 9.39
CA ALA A 52 -12.79 -12.25 9.62
C ALA A 52 -12.21 -13.37 8.71
N LEU A 53 -11.65 -13.00 7.55
CA LEU A 53 -10.92 -13.92 6.67
C LEU A 53 -9.47 -14.17 7.12
N GLY A 54 -9.02 -13.56 8.22
CA GLY A 54 -7.63 -13.65 8.70
C GLY A 54 -6.66 -12.76 7.94
N LEU A 55 -7.15 -11.83 7.11
CA LEU A 55 -6.33 -10.87 6.38
C LEU A 55 -6.16 -9.59 7.22
N THR A 56 -4.95 -9.02 7.19
CA THR A 56 -4.65 -7.75 7.86
C THR A 56 -4.65 -6.61 6.85
N VAL A 57 -5.47 -5.59 7.08
CA VAL A 57 -5.43 -4.35 6.28
C VAL A 57 -4.29 -3.49 6.80
N VAL A 58 -3.23 -3.35 6.00
CA VAL A 58 -2.03 -2.60 6.37
C VAL A 58 -2.02 -1.16 5.86
N SER A 59 -2.87 -0.85 4.89
CA SER A 59 -2.99 0.49 4.30
C SER A 59 -4.38 0.68 3.68
N LEU A 60 -4.93 1.87 3.86
CA LEU A 60 -6.14 2.34 3.19
C LEU A 60 -5.87 3.75 2.67
N ARG A 61 -6.07 3.98 1.36
CA ARG A 61 -5.85 5.27 0.72
C ARG A 61 -7.07 5.63 -0.12
N ALA A 62 -7.63 6.81 0.09
CA ALA A 62 -8.58 7.41 -0.84
C ALA A 62 -7.85 7.78 -2.12
N LEU A 63 -8.34 7.30 -3.27
CA LEU A 63 -7.80 7.68 -4.56
C LEU A 63 -8.46 8.99 -5.00
N PRO A 64 -7.70 9.93 -5.60
CA PRO A 64 -8.32 11.05 -6.31
C PRO A 64 -9.15 10.52 -7.47
N GLY A 65 -10.31 11.12 -7.70
CA GLY A 65 -11.15 10.89 -8.89
C GLY A 65 -10.58 11.53 -10.15
#